data_AF-A0A946FKM9-F1
#
_entry.id   AF-A0A946FKM9-F1
#
_cell.length_a   1.000
_cell.length_b   1.000
_cell.length_c   1.000
_cell.angle_alpha   90.00
_cell.angle_beta   90.00
_cell.angle_gamma   90.00
#
_symmetry.space_group_name_H-M   'P 1'
#
loop_
_entity.id
_entity.type
_entity.pdbx_description
1 polymer ?
#
loop_
_entity_poly.entity_id
_entity_poly.type
_entity_poly.pdbx_seq_one_letter_code
_entity_poly.pdbx_strand_id
1 'polypeptide(L)'
;MNKHKIKDIPLPKRGDSLVNIFGHPKTFQLPTLENISDKYVNTMYSTNDITVDWNAYKKFLSEVKPEFHPCALLVGHDSSEIENITLMALGGVLQHMNGITNYALVGENNINILTNIVKNKQPEWIGFNLYTGLTEFVFKWIKQYKIERASFILKKNISDFDRADSLLKNMVREAKGPIFEGSQIIYAPIIIGGHFNNYSFE
;
A
#
# COMPACT_ATOMS: atom_id res chain seq x y z
N MET A 1 7.32 23.46 30.58
CA MET A 1 7.39 22.30 29.65
C MET A 1 8.84 21.99 29.35
N ASN A 2 9.38 20.90 29.91
CA ASN A 2 10.75 20.47 29.64
C ASN A 2 10.81 19.84 28.25
N LYS A 3 11.37 20.57 27.27
CA LYS A 3 11.81 19.99 26.00
C LYS A 3 12.97 19.04 26.33
N HIS A 4 12.74 17.73 26.30
CA HIS A 4 13.84 16.78 26.31
C HIS A 4 14.76 17.09 25.13
N LYS A 5 16.01 17.47 25.42
CA LYS A 5 17.08 17.59 24.43
C LYS A 5 17.24 16.22 23.77
N ILE A 6 16.73 16.09 22.55
CA ILE A 6 17.09 14.98 21.66
C ILE A 6 18.60 15.16 21.45
N LYS A 7 19.41 14.23 21.97
CA LYS A 7 20.85 14.20 21.71
C LYS A 7 21.01 14.11 20.20
N ASP A 8 21.88 14.92 19.61
CA ASP A 8 22.24 14.80 18.20
C ASP A 8 22.81 13.40 17.95
N ILE A 9 22.01 12.52 17.36
CA ILE A 9 22.44 11.18 16.98
C ILE A 9 23.13 11.34 15.63
N PRO A 10 24.45 11.05 15.51
CA PRO A 10 25.14 11.15 14.23
C PRO A 10 24.50 10.20 13.21
N LEU A 11 24.45 10.63 11.95
CA LEU A 11 23.96 9.79 10.86
C LEU A 11 24.79 8.50 10.74
N PRO A 12 24.17 7.34 10.42
CA PRO A 12 24.90 6.10 10.21
C PRO A 12 25.97 6.26 9.11
N LYS A 13 27.14 5.68 9.34
CA LYS A 13 28.24 5.61 8.37
C LYS A 13 28.08 4.38 7.47
N ARG A 14 28.76 4.39 6.33
CA ARG A 14 28.83 3.23 5.44
C ARG A 14 29.40 2.03 6.20
N GLY A 15 28.63 0.94 6.27
CA GLY A 15 29.00 -0.29 6.99
C GLY A 15 28.49 -0.38 8.43
N ASP A 16 27.83 0.67 8.95
CA ASP A 16 27.18 0.59 10.24
C ASP A 16 26.05 -0.45 10.21
N SER A 17 25.99 -1.26 11.27
CA SER A 17 24.88 -2.17 11.49
C SER A 17 23.64 -1.35 11.83
N LEU A 18 22.66 -1.29 10.93
CA LEU A 18 21.37 -0.62 11.16
C LEU A 18 20.45 -1.45 12.08
N VAL A 19 21.04 -2.20 13.02
CA VAL A 19 20.32 -3.00 14.00
C VAL A 19 19.68 -2.05 15.00
N ASN A 20 18.36 -2.02 15.01
CA ASN A 20 17.62 -1.38 16.08
C ASN A 20 17.91 -2.13 17.38
N ILE A 21 18.67 -1.50 18.28
CA ILE A 21 19.06 -2.08 19.58
C ILE A 21 17.85 -2.34 20.49
N PHE A 22 16.70 -1.75 20.18
CA PHE A 22 15.43 -1.98 20.88
C PHE A 22 14.67 -3.20 20.34
N GLY A 23 15.13 -3.81 19.23
CA GLY A 23 14.55 -5.00 18.64
C GLY A 23 13.21 -4.73 17.94
N HIS A 24 12.12 -5.27 18.50
CA HIS A 24 10.75 -5.10 18.00
C HIS A 24 9.90 -4.27 18.98
N PRO A 25 8.83 -3.60 18.51
CA PRO A 25 7.89 -2.91 19.40
C PRO A 25 7.29 -3.82 20.46
N LYS A 26 7.21 -3.35 21.72
CA LYS A 26 6.56 -4.08 22.83
C LYS A 26 5.15 -3.60 23.15
N THR A 27 4.74 -2.47 22.56
CA THR A 27 3.42 -1.87 22.72
C THR A 27 2.93 -1.36 21.37
N PHE A 28 1.67 -1.59 21.06
CA PHE A 28 1.11 -1.12 19.79
C PHE A 28 0.95 0.39 19.84
N GLN A 29 1.58 1.10 18.91
CA GLN A 29 1.46 2.54 18.76
C GLN A 29 1.27 2.85 17.28
N LEU A 30 0.38 3.78 16.98
CA LEU A 30 0.25 4.31 15.63
C LEU A 30 1.48 5.17 15.32
N PRO A 31 1.93 5.20 14.05
CA PRO A 31 3.02 6.07 13.66
C PRO A 31 2.68 7.53 13.94
N THR A 32 3.70 8.34 14.22
CA THR A 32 3.50 9.76 14.46
C THR A 32 3.09 10.43 13.15
N LEU A 33 2.03 11.24 13.19
CA LEU A 33 1.58 11.99 12.03
C LEU A 33 2.04 13.44 12.15
N GLU A 34 2.66 13.96 11.09
CA GLU A 34 3.03 15.36 10.96
C GLU A 34 2.14 16.01 9.90
N ASN A 35 1.35 17.01 10.31
CA ASN A 35 0.55 17.78 9.35
C ASN A 35 1.38 18.93 8.80
N ILE A 36 1.75 18.85 7.52
CA ILE A 36 2.42 19.93 6.81
C ILE A 36 1.35 20.76 6.09
N SER A 37 1.09 21.97 6.62
CA SER A 37 0.08 22.89 6.07
C SER A 37 0.22 23.04 4.56
N ASP A 38 -0.92 23.01 3.87
CA ASP A 38 -1.04 23.19 2.41
C ASP A 38 -0.29 22.15 1.57
N LYS A 39 0.18 21.05 2.17
CA LYS A 39 0.83 19.93 1.47
C LYS A 39 0.10 18.62 1.76
N TYR A 40 0.55 17.89 2.77
CA TYR A 40 0.06 16.55 3.08
C TYR A 40 0.33 16.21 4.55
N VAL A 41 -0.38 15.18 5.03
CA VAL A 41 -0.08 14.55 6.32
C VAL A 41 1.01 13.52 6.09
N ASN A 42 2.17 13.74 6.70
CA ASN A 42 3.30 12.82 6.64
C ASN A 42 3.18 11.77 7.74
N THR A 43 3.51 10.52 7.41
CA THR A 43 3.65 9.46 8.40
C THR A 43 5.12 9.36 8.77
N MET A 44 5.44 9.73 10.00
CA MET A 44 6.82 9.81 10.47
C MET A 44 7.23 8.49 11.11
N TYR A 45 8.19 7.83 10.47
CA TYR A 45 8.92 6.70 11.04
C TYR A 45 10.33 7.17 11.42
N SER A 46 10.73 6.87 12.64
CA SER A 46 12.09 7.03 13.15
C SER A 46 12.88 5.73 12.99
N THR A 47 14.19 5.80 13.16
CA THR A 47 15.05 4.60 13.18
C THR A 47 14.66 3.61 14.29
N ASN A 48 14.03 4.09 15.37
CA ASN A 48 13.54 3.23 16.46
C ASN A 48 12.28 2.45 16.08
N ASP A 49 11.56 2.85 15.02
CA ASP A 49 10.36 2.16 14.55
C ASP A 49 10.70 1.01 13.59
N ILE A 50 11.96 0.95 13.12
CA ILE A 50 12.44 -0.13 12.24
C ILE A 50 12.71 -1.36 13.10
N THR A 51 11.94 -2.43 12.90
CA THR A 51 12.26 -3.72 13.52
C THR A 51 13.33 -4.44 12.72
N VAL A 52 14.25 -5.10 13.44
CA VAL A 52 15.21 -6.04 12.86
C VAL A 52 14.94 -7.49 13.29
N ASP A 53 14.01 -7.67 14.23
CA ASP A 53 13.51 -8.98 14.66
C ASP A 53 12.08 -9.18 14.13
N TRP A 54 12.00 -9.55 12.85
CA TRP A 54 10.74 -9.75 12.14
C TRP A 54 9.92 -10.94 12.67
N ASN A 55 10.58 -11.94 13.29
CA ASN A 55 9.90 -13.09 13.88
C ASN A 55 9.19 -12.68 15.18
N ALA A 56 9.88 -11.97 16.07
CA ALA A 56 9.26 -11.47 17.27
C ALA A 56 8.22 -10.39 16.97
N TYR A 57 8.45 -9.52 15.97
CA TYR A 57 7.44 -8.57 15.52
C TYR A 57 6.16 -9.25 15.01
N LYS A 58 6.30 -10.32 14.20
CA LYS A 58 5.14 -11.11 13.73
C LYS A 58 4.35 -11.70 14.90
N LYS A 59 5.04 -12.30 15.87
CA LYS A 59 4.40 -12.83 17.08
C LYS A 59 3.69 -11.73 17.86
N PHE A 60 4.38 -10.62 18.12
CA PHE A 60 3.82 -9.46 18.79
C PHE A 60 2.55 -8.97 18.11
N LEU A 61 2.56 -8.77 16.79
CA LEU A 61 1.39 -8.36 16.02
C LEU A 61 0.22 -9.34 16.15
N SER A 62 0.48 -10.65 16.09
CA SER A 62 -0.58 -11.66 16.28
C SER A 62 -1.22 -11.62 17.67
N GLU A 63 -0.51 -11.14 18.68
CA GLU A 63 -1.02 -11.00 20.06
C GLU A 63 -1.79 -9.69 20.26
N VAL A 64 -1.27 -8.57 19.75
CA VAL A 64 -1.87 -7.23 19.99
C VAL A 64 -2.91 -6.82 18.95
N LYS A 65 -2.85 -7.43 17.76
CA LYS A 65 -3.76 -7.20 16.63
C LYS A 65 -4.11 -8.53 15.96
N PRO A 66 -4.76 -9.46 16.69
CA PRO A 66 -5.05 -10.80 16.20
C PRO A 66 -5.94 -10.81 14.95
N GLU A 67 -6.70 -9.75 14.68
CA GLU A 67 -7.56 -9.64 13.49
C GLU A 67 -6.87 -8.96 12.29
N PHE A 68 -5.64 -8.47 12.47
CA PHE A 68 -4.93 -7.75 11.43
C PHE A 68 -4.17 -8.71 10.51
N HIS A 69 -4.79 -9.01 9.35
CA HIS A 69 -4.30 -9.96 8.36
C HIS A 69 -4.35 -9.37 6.95
N PRO A 70 -3.54 -8.34 6.66
CA PRO A 70 -3.68 -7.59 5.42
C PRO A 70 -3.53 -8.50 4.20
N CYS A 71 -4.50 -8.46 3.29
CA CYS A 71 -4.42 -9.17 2.02
C CYS A 71 -4.16 -8.18 0.89
N ALA A 72 -2.96 -8.16 0.31
CA ALA A 72 -2.64 -7.22 -0.76
C ALA A 72 -2.33 -7.92 -2.08
N LEU A 73 -2.69 -7.26 -3.18
CA LEU A 73 -2.18 -7.53 -4.51
C LEU A 73 -1.13 -6.47 -4.85
N LEU A 74 0.12 -6.88 -4.99
CA LEU A 74 1.24 -6.03 -5.37
C LEU A 74 1.52 -6.20 -6.87
N VAL A 75 1.44 -5.11 -7.62
CA VAL A 75 1.52 -5.07 -9.08
C VAL A 75 2.71 -4.23 -9.51
N GLY A 76 3.49 -4.75 -10.46
CA GLY A 76 4.60 -4.04 -11.09
C GLY A 76 4.77 -4.45 -12.54
N HIS A 77 5.68 -3.79 -13.23
CA HIS A 77 5.96 -4.00 -14.64
C HIS A 77 6.76 -5.28 -14.88
N ASP A 78 6.36 -6.07 -15.88
CA ASP A 78 7.00 -7.36 -16.18
C ASP A 78 8.43 -7.27 -16.70
N SER A 79 8.86 -6.09 -17.17
CA SER A 79 10.23 -5.84 -17.64
C SER A 79 11.14 -5.12 -16.63
N SER A 80 10.67 -4.77 -15.43
CA SER A 80 11.40 -3.90 -14.50
C SER A 80 11.91 -4.65 -13.26
N GLU A 81 13.20 -4.98 -13.25
CA GLU A 81 13.83 -5.65 -12.09
C GLU A 81 13.73 -4.83 -10.80
N ILE A 82 13.86 -3.50 -10.89
CA ILE A 82 13.78 -2.62 -9.72
C ILE A 82 12.38 -2.62 -9.11
N GLU A 83 11.35 -2.71 -9.94
CA GLU A 83 9.98 -2.84 -9.47
C GLU A 83 9.77 -4.20 -8.81
N ASN A 84 10.29 -5.27 -9.42
CA ASN A 84 10.23 -6.63 -8.86
C ASN A 84 10.87 -6.71 -7.47
N ILE A 85 12.06 -6.16 -7.30
CA ILE A 85 12.76 -6.12 -6.00
C ILE A 85 11.92 -5.37 -4.96
N THR A 86 11.33 -4.25 -5.35
CA THR A 86 10.47 -3.45 -4.46
C THR A 86 9.22 -4.22 -4.05
N LEU A 87 8.56 -4.91 -4.98
CA LEU A 87 7.39 -5.75 -4.67
C LEU A 87 7.77 -6.86 -3.69
N MET A 88 8.90 -7.55 -3.93
CA MET A 88 9.37 -8.61 -3.03
C MET A 88 9.64 -8.08 -1.61
N ALA A 89 10.25 -6.90 -1.50
CA ALA A 89 10.47 -6.26 -0.20
C ALA A 89 9.15 -5.93 0.51
N LEU A 90 8.19 -5.31 -0.18
CA LEU A 90 6.87 -5.00 0.36
C LEU A 90 6.09 -6.25 0.79
N GLY A 91 6.17 -7.31 -0.02
CA GLY A 91 5.49 -8.55 0.28
C GLY A 91 6.09 -9.33 1.46
N GLY A 92 7.41 -9.23 1.66
CA GLY A 92 8.07 -9.72 2.88
C GLY A 92 7.58 -9.00 4.13
N VAL A 93 7.42 -7.67 4.06
CA VAL A 93 6.84 -6.89 5.17
C VAL A 93 5.43 -7.39 5.51
N LEU A 94 4.55 -7.56 4.51
CA LEU A 94 3.19 -8.07 4.72
C LEU A 94 3.16 -9.48 5.32
N GLN A 95 4.04 -10.38 4.86
CA GLN A 95 4.15 -11.74 5.41
C GLN A 95 4.51 -11.72 6.91
N HIS A 96 5.36 -10.77 7.32
CA HIS A 96 5.71 -10.56 8.73
C HIS A 96 4.65 -9.79 9.52
N MET A 97 3.66 -9.22 8.85
CA MET A 97 2.45 -8.64 9.45
C MET A 97 1.29 -9.64 9.53
N ASN A 98 1.56 -10.94 9.42
CA ASN A 98 0.55 -12.00 9.36
C ASN A 98 -0.43 -11.86 8.17
N GLY A 99 0.00 -11.18 7.11
CA GLY A 99 -0.78 -10.92 5.91
C GLY A 99 -0.57 -11.93 4.79
N ILE A 100 -1.35 -11.76 3.73
CA ILE A 100 -1.29 -12.51 2.48
C ILE A 100 -0.85 -11.56 1.37
N THR A 101 0.22 -11.92 0.68
CA THR A 101 0.70 -11.17 -0.47
C THR A 101 0.44 -11.95 -1.76
N ASN A 102 -0.21 -11.29 -2.72
CA ASN A 102 -0.33 -11.74 -4.09
C ASN A 102 0.52 -10.84 -4.98
N TYR A 103 1.17 -11.39 -5.98
CA TYR A 103 2.00 -10.63 -6.92
C TYR A 103 1.45 -10.74 -8.34
N ALA A 104 1.51 -9.65 -9.10
CA ALA A 104 1.27 -9.66 -10.53
C ALA A 104 2.31 -8.81 -11.24
N LEU A 105 2.96 -9.42 -12.23
CA LEU A 105 3.82 -8.70 -13.16
C LEU A 105 3.05 -8.52 -14.46
N VAL A 106 2.96 -7.27 -14.91
CA VAL A 106 2.09 -6.91 -16.03
C VAL A 106 2.78 -6.00 -17.04
N GLY A 107 2.49 -6.26 -18.30
CA GLY A 107 2.72 -5.43 -19.46
C GLY A 107 1.39 -5.19 -20.20
N GLU A 108 1.45 -4.46 -21.31
CA GLU A 108 0.25 -4.11 -22.10
C GLU A 108 -0.57 -5.34 -22.52
N ASN A 109 0.13 -6.42 -22.90
CA ASN A 109 -0.49 -7.63 -23.44
C ASN A 109 -1.17 -8.53 -22.40
N ASN A 110 -0.90 -8.34 -21.10
CA ASN A 110 -1.39 -9.22 -20.05
C ASN A 110 -2.07 -8.49 -18.87
N ILE A 111 -2.19 -7.16 -18.88
CA ILE A 111 -2.80 -6.37 -17.78
C ILE A 111 -4.18 -6.89 -17.35
N ASN A 112 -4.95 -7.47 -18.27
CA ASN A 112 -6.28 -8.02 -18.01
C ASN A 112 -6.28 -9.21 -17.03
N ILE A 113 -5.14 -9.86 -16.77
CA ILE A 113 -5.03 -10.91 -15.74
C ILE A 113 -5.43 -10.39 -14.35
N LEU A 114 -5.23 -9.08 -14.09
CA LEU A 114 -5.56 -8.46 -12.82
C LEU A 114 -7.03 -8.63 -12.46
N THR A 115 -7.93 -8.60 -13.44
CA THR A 115 -9.37 -8.80 -13.22
C THR A 115 -9.65 -10.19 -12.63
N ASN A 116 -8.99 -11.22 -13.16
CA ASN A 116 -9.12 -12.59 -12.65
C ASN A 116 -8.46 -12.74 -11.28
N ILE A 117 -7.29 -12.12 -11.07
CA ILE A 117 -6.60 -12.16 -9.78
C ILE A 117 -7.46 -11.49 -8.70
N VAL A 118 -7.99 -10.28 -8.94
CA VAL A 118 -8.86 -9.57 -7.99
C VAL A 118 -10.10 -10.41 -7.65
N LYS A 119 -10.73 -11.01 -8.67
CA LYS A 119 -11.90 -11.87 -8.46
C LYS A 119 -11.59 -13.08 -7.59
N ASN A 120 -10.48 -13.79 -7.88
CA ASN A 120 -10.18 -15.08 -7.25
C ASN A 120 -9.44 -14.94 -5.92
N LYS A 121 -8.58 -13.94 -5.77
CA LYS A 121 -7.74 -13.74 -4.59
C LYS A 121 -8.37 -12.82 -3.56
N GLN A 122 -9.37 -12.02 -3.96
CA GLN A 122 -10.06 -11.07 -3.07
C GLN A 122 -9.05 -10.24 -2.24
N PRO A 123 -8.12 -9.51 -2.89
CA PRO A 123 -7.22 -8.64 -2.14
C PRO A 123 -8.02 -7.51 -1.50
N GLU A 124 -7.65 -7.13 -0.29
CA GLU A 124 -8.15 -5.94 0.41
C GLU A 124 -7.57 -4.66 -0.18
N TRP A 125 -6.34 -4.71 -0.70
CA TRP A 125 -5.64 -3.56 -1.28
C TRP A 125 -4.94 -3.96 -2.58
N ILE A 126 -4.90 -3.04 -3.53
CA ILE A 126 -4.12 -3.20 -4.76
C ILE A 126 -3.03 -2.12 -4.77
N GLY A 127 -1.78 -2.53 -4.65
CA GLY A 127 -0.61 -1.65 -4.70
C GLY A 127 0.06 -1.72 -6.05
N PHE A 128 0.11 -0.60 -6.78
CA PHE A 128 0.94 -0.47 -7.99
C PHE A 128 2.26 0.19 -7.62
N ASN A 129 3.35 -0.42 -8.07
CA ASN A 129 4.67 0.18 -8.01
C ASN A 129 5.13 0.57 -9.43
N LEU A 130 5.18 1.87 -9.73
CA LEU A 130 5.46 2.41 -11.06
C LEU A 130 6.74 3.26 -11.03
N TYR A 131 7.89 2.65 -11.32
CA TYR A 131 9.20 3.32 -11.40
C TYR A 131 9.66 3.52 -12.85
N THR A 132 9.38 2.57 -13.73
CA THR A 132 9.77 2.63 -15.14
C THR A 132 8.60 3.10 -15.98
N GLY A 133 8.49 4.42 -16.16
CA GLY A 133 7.67 5.07 -17.19
C GLY A 133 6.16 4.83 -17.09
N LEU A 134 5.38 5.90 -17.09
CA LEU A 134 3.91 5.88 -17.17
C LEU A 134 3.42 4.90 -18.23
N THR A 135 2.94 3.73 -17.81
CA THR A 135 2.33 2.77 -18.71
C THR A 135 0.84 3.09 -18.82
N GLU A 136 0.46 3.71 -19.94
CA GLU A 136 -0.92 4.13 -20.21
C GLU A 136 -1.93 2.98 -19.99
N PHE A 137 -1.52 1.74 -20.28
CA PHE A 137 -2.33 0.54 -20.07
C PHE A 137 -2.70 0.30 -18.59
N VAL A 138 -1.80 0.63 -17.64
CA VAL A 138 -2.11 0.54 -16.20
C VAL A 138 -3.18 1.55 -15.83
N PHE A 139 -3.04 2.81 -16.27
CA PHE A 139 -4.04 3.84 -15.98
C PHE A 139 -5.39 3.56 -16.66
N LYS A 140 -5.38 3.03 -17.89
CA LYS A 140 -6.59 2.53 -18.56
C LYS A 140 -7.28 1.46 -17.73
N TRP A 141 -6.55 0.47 -17.24
CA TRP A 141 -7.09 -0.58 -16.37
C TRP A 141 -7.62 -0.01 -15.04
N ILE A 142 -6.89 0.90 -14.39
CA ILE A 142 -7.33 1.55 -13.13
C ILE A 142 -8.63 2.34 -13.34
N LYS A 143 -8.72 3.11 -14.43
CA LYS A 143 -9.93 3.86 -14.78
C LYS A 143 -11.11 2.92 -14.96
N GLN A 144 -10.94 1.88 -15.76
CA GLN A 144 -11.96 0.87 -16.00
C GLN A 144 -12.38 0.17 -14.71
N TYR A 145 -11.43 -0.29 -13.89
CA TYR A 145 -11.70 -0.93 -12.60
C TYR A 145 -12.56 -0.04 -11.70
N LYS A 146 -12.20 1.25 -11.53
CA LYS A 146 -12.97 2.17 -10.67
C LYS A 146 -14.38 2.41 -11.22
N ILE A 147 -14.51 2.64 -12.52
CA ILE A 147 -15.81 2.86 -13.19
C ILE A 147 -16.72 1.64 -13.00
N GLU A 148 -16.20 0.43 -13.25
CA GLU A 148 -16.95 -0.82 -13.10
C GLU A 148 -17.37 -1.06 -11.65
N ARG A 149 -16.46 -0.86 -10.68
CA ARG A 149 -16.75 -1.08 -9.26
C ARG A 149 -17.77 -0.06 -8.72
N ALA A 150 -17.61 1.22 -9.05
CA ALA A 150 -18.57 2.25 -8.65
C ALA A 150 -19.97 1.94 -9.22
N SER A 151 -20.04 1.55 -10.50
CA SER A 151 -21.29 1.19 -11.16
C SER A 151 -21.96 -0.02 -10.52
N PHE A 152 -21.16 -1.05 -10.23
CA PHE A 152 -21.59 -2.28 -9.58
C PHE A 152 -22.17 -2.02 -8.19
N ILE A 153 -21.43 -1.30 -7.33
CA ILE A 153 -21.83 -1.03 -5.94
C ILE A 153 -23.10 -0.17 -5.89
N LEU A 154 -23.16 0.88 -6.69
CA LEU A 154 -24.29 1.83 -6.68
C LEU A 154 -25.48 1.38 -7.51
N LYS A 155 -25.35 0.27 -8.26
CA LYS A 155 -26.35 -0.23 -9.20
C LYS A 155 -26.79 0.86 -10.19
N LYS A 156 -25.83 1.66 -10.66
CA LYS A 156 -26.02 2.79 -11.57
C LYS A 156 -25.01 2.72 -12.70
N ASN A 157 -25.37 3.16 -13.90
CA ASN A 157 -24.41 3.29 -14.99
C ASN A 157 -23.57 4.56 -14.77
N ILE A 158 -22.32 4.39 -14.33
CA ILE A 158 -21.34 5.46 -14.20
C ILE A 158 -20.32 5.24 -15.31
N SER A 159 -20.10 6.25 -16.15
CA SER A 159 -19.09 6.21 -17.21
C SER A 159 -17.96 7.22 -17.01
N ASP A 160 -18.17 8.19 -16.12
CA ASP A 160 -17.23 9.24 -15.80
C ASP A 160 -16.26 8.80 -14.70
N PHE A 161 -14.96 8.92 -14.97
CA PHE A 161 -13.91 8.47 -14.06
C PHE A 161 -13.85 9.31 -12.77
N ASP A 162 -13.90 10.63 -12.88
CA ASP A 162 -13.73 11.53 -11.72
C ASP A 162 -14.86 11.34 -10.73
N ARG A 163 -16.09 11.18 -11.24
CA ARG A 163 -17.25 10.81 -10.44
C ARG A 163 -17.09 9.43 -9.79
N ALA A 164 -16.65 8.42 -10.53
CA ALA A 164 -16.43 7.08 -9.98
C ALA A 164 -15.37 7.09 -8.86
N ASP A 165 -14.24 7.77 -9.09
CA ASP A 165 -13.15 7.91 -8.14
C ASP A 165 -13.58 8.63 -6.85
N SER A 166 -14.30 9.75 -6.99
CA SER A 166 -14.82 10.51 -5.84
C SER A 166 -15.79 9.67 -4.99
N LEU A 167 -16.72 8.96 -5.63
CA LEU A 167 -17.68 8.09 -4.94
C LEU A 167 -16.98 6.97 -4.17
N LEU A 168 -16.03 6.28 -4.81
CA LEU A 168 -15.27 5.20 -4.19
C LEU A 168 -14.41 5.71 -3.03
N LYS A 169 -13.75 6.86 -3.18
CA LYS A 169 -12.97 7.49 -2.09
C LYS A 169 -13.81 7.81 -0.87
N ASN A 170 -15.04 8.30 -1.07
CA ASN A 170 -15.96 8.57 0.04
C ASN A 170 -16.37 7.28 0.75
N MET A 171 -16.74 6.24 -0.01
CA MET A 171 -17.08 4.94 0.57
C MET A 171 -15.91 4.30 1.33
N VAL A 172 -14.68 4.37 0.81
CA VAL A 172 -13.47 3.88 1.50
C VAL A 172 -13.23 4.64 2.79
N ARG A 173 -13.47 5.95 2.81
CA ARG A 173 -13.33 6.78 4.01
C ARG A 173 -14.37 6.41 5.07
N GLU A 174 -15.61 6.20 4.66
CA GLU A 174 -16.71 5.77 5.53
C GLU A 174 -16.45 4.37 6.10
N ALA A 175 -16.00 3.44 5.27
CA ALA A 175 -15.64 2.07 5.66
C ALA A 175 -14.31 1.96 6.43
N LYS A 176 -13.48 3.03 6.41
CA LYS A 176 -12.11 3.05 6.93
C LYS A 176 -11.22 1.94 6.34
N GLY A 177 -11.42 1.63 5.05
CA GLY A 177 -10.73 0.52 4.39
C GLY A 177 -11.44 0.04 3.12
N PRO A 178 -11.15 -1.21 2.67
CA PRO A 178 -11.87 -1.83 1.57
C PRO A 178 -13.37 -1.95 1.82
N ILE A 179 -14.13 -2.09 0.73
CA ILE A 179 -15.59 -2.19 0.79
C ILE A 179 -15.99 -3.66 0.68
N PHE A 180 -16.83 -4.09 1.62
CA PHE A 180 -17.34 -5.46 1.71
C PHE A 180 -18.85 -5.51 1.48
N GLU A 181 -19.30 -6.62 0.90
CA GLU A 181 -20.69 -7.10 0.96
C GLU A 181 -20.69 -8.47 1.66
N GLY A 182 -21.12 -8.51 2.92
CA GLY A 182 -20.92 -9.67 3.78
C GLY A 182 -19.42 -9.95 3.98
N SER A 183 -18.96 -11.15 3.62
CA SER A 183 -17.55 -11.55 3.66
C SER A 183 -16.80 -11.33 2.34
N GLN A 184 -17.46 -10.81 1.30
CA GLN A 184 -16.86 -10.63 -0.01
C GLN A 184 -16.38 -9.20 -0.21
N ILE A 185 -15.19 -9.02 -0.77
CA ILE A 185 -14.66 -7.70 -1.13
C ILE A 185 -15.28 -7.29 -2.48
N ILE A 186 -16.06 -6.22 -2.46
CA ILE A 186 -16.69 -5.65 -3.66
C ILE A 186 -15.83 -4.53 -4.26
N TYR A 187 -14.94 -3.92 -3.46
CA TYR A 187 -13.94 -2.96 -3.91
C TYR A 187 -12.68 -2.98 -3.04
N ALA A 188 -11.55 -3.16 -3.71
CA ALA A 188 -10.22 -3.04 -3.14
C ALA A 188 -9.63 -1.68 -3.53
N PRO A 189 -9.29 -0.81 -2.57
CA PRO A 189 -8.73 0.50 -2.89
C PRO A 189 -7.35 0.34 -3.53
N ILE A 190 -7.03 1.27 -4.43
CA ILE A 190 -5.77 1.29 -5.16
C ILE A 190 -4.81 2.29 -4.50
N ILE A 191 -3.60 1.82 -4.21
CA ILE A 191 -2.46 2.61 -3.77
C ILE A 191 -1.45 2.61 -4.92
N ILE A 192 -0.93 3.78 -5.29
CA ILE A 192 0.09 3.90 -6.34
C ILE A 192 1.32 4.53 -5.71
N GLY A 193 2.45 3.84 -5.78
CA GLY A 193 3.77 4.32 -5.36
C GLY A 193 4.74 4.30 -6.53
N GLY A 194 5.81 5.10 -6.44
CA GLY A 194 6.86 5.20 -7.44
C GLY A 194 7.22 6.64 -7.81
N HIS A 195 8.30 6.79 -8.57
CA HIS A 195 8.77 8.11 -9.01
C HIS A 195 8.02 8.55 -10.28
N PHE A 196 7.03 9.41 -10.11
CA PHE A 196 6.33 10.03 -11.23
C PHE A 196 7.18 11.16 -11.82
N ASN A 197 7.85 10.89 -12.94
CA ASN A 197 8.36 11.95 -13.81
C ASN A 197 7.16 12.56 -14.56
N ASN A 198 6.60 13.64 -14.02
CA ASN A 198 5.35 14.27 -14.44
C ASN A 198 5.46 15.06 -15.78
N TYR A 199 6.31 14.65 -16.71
CA TYR A 199 6.58 15.38 -17.95
C TYR A 199 5.59 15.08 -19.09
N SER A 200 4.53 14.29 -18.86
CA SER A 200 3.73 13.75 -19.99
C SER A 200 2.23 13.60 -19.77
N PHE A 201 1.64 14.27 -18.78
CA PHE A 201 0.18 14.41 -18.70
C PHE A 201 -0.19 15.88 -18.84
N GLU A 202 -0.49 16.29 -20.08
CA GLU A 202 -1.37 17.42 -20.38
C GLU A 202 -2.84 16.97 -20.33
#